data_AF-A0A2D5S868-F1
#
_entry.id   AF-A0A2D5S868-F1
#
_cell.length_a   1.000
_cell.length_b   1.000
_cell.length_c   1.000
_cell.angle_alpha   90.00
_cell.angle_beta   90.00
_cell.angle_gamma   90.00
#
_symmetry.space_group_name_H-M   'P 1'
#
loop_
_entity.id
_entity.type
_entity.pdbx_description
1 polymer ?
#
loop_
_entity_poly.entity_id
_entity_poly.type
_entity_poly.pdbx_seq_one_letter_code
_entity_poly.pdbx_strand_id
1 'polypeptide(L)'
;MGVILAAALGGPFLWYNRPAAENLQANVKSWLSRGGSSVFGWPSNQSGALLEVPLTSQTQAASVTGSGNSPVSVLPTLTGPASSDLRTLFRFDVSPRWVTERWSRVSTVRGEPDWEGLRVPVVTGTQFDDLAGSLTYYFDAKHQVRRITFHGVTGDERKLVTFVSQVYDMKPDSDLAGSLHIARWNGQPTSVLRVALAPVIRSNMPHSRLEILLELNRPSVGFRLSSQSDSILQQHRENRGW
;
A
#
# COMPACT_ATOMS: atom_id res chain seq x y z
N MET A 1 31.84 27.88 -25.71
CA MET A 1 30.82 28.37 -24.76
C MET A 1 29.98 27.18 -24.31
N GLY A 2 30.34 26.56 -23.18
CA GLY A 2 29.64 25.41 -22.62
C GLY A 2 29.37 25.65 -21.14
N VAL A 3 28.12 25.58 -20.71
CA VAL A 3 27.71 25.77 -19.32
C VAL A 3 27.66 24.41 -18.64
N ILE A 4 28.47 24.24 -17.60
CA ILE A 4 28.40 23.12 -16.66
C ILE A 4 27.40 23.52 -15.57
N LEU A 5 26.31 22.77 -15.42
CA LEU A 5 25.38 22.91 -14.29
C LEU A 5 25.78 21.91 -13.21
N ALA A 6 26.32 22.46 -12.11
CA ALA A 6 26.71 21.73 -10.92
C ALA A 6 25.48 21.26 -10.13
N ALA A 7 25.49 19.98 -9.75
CA ALA A 7 24.53 19.41 -8.82
C ALA A 7 24.85 19.87 -7.39
N ALA A 8 23.93 20.58 -6.75
CA ALA A 8 23.99 20.88 -5.32
C ALA A 8 23.46 19.66 -4.54
N LEU A 9 24.40 18.88 -3.97
CA LEU A 9 24.16 17.89 -2.95
C LEU A 9 24.22 18.57 -1.58
N GLY A 10 23.18 18.43 -0.76
CA GLY A 10 23.18 18.88 0.63
C GLY A 10 22.13 18.11 1.44
N GLY A 11 22.59 17.17 2.27
CA GLY A 11 21.78 16.44 3.26
C GLY A 11 21.49 17.28 4.51
N PRO A 12 20.80 16.72 5.53
CA PRO A 12 21.38 15.62 6.31
C PRO A 12 20.36 14.55 6.74
N PHE A 13 20.44 13.34 6.19
CA PHE A 13 19.66 12.20 6.71
C PHE A 13 20.37 10.85 6.57
N LEU A 14 21.70 10.83 6.72
CA LEU A 14 22.50 9.61 6.63
C LEU A 14 23.26 9.35 7.93
N TRP A 15 22.54 9.08 9.02
CA TRP A 15 23.16 8.47 10.20
C TRP A 15 22.16 7.74 11.10
N TYR A 16 21.70 6.54 10.69
CA TYR A 16 21.53 5.38 11.59
C TYR A 16 21.16 4.09 10.80
N ASN A 17 21.86 2.99 11.09
CA ASN A 17 21.65 1.56 10.69
C ASN A 17 21.90 1.09 9.24
N ARG A 18 23.03 0.38 9.05
CA ARG A 18 23.54 -0.23 7.81
C ARG A 18 23.32 -1.76 7.69
N PRO A 19 22.07 -2.24 7.70
CA PRO A 19 21.74 -3.27 6.69
C PRO A 19 20.39 -3.05 5.97
N ALA A 20 19.60 -2.05 6.37
CA ALA A 20 18.30 -1.79 5.75
C ALA A 20 18.38 -0.95 4.45
N ALA A 21 19.43 -0.13 4.32
CA ALA A 21 19.58 0.81 3.20
C ALA A 21 20.01 0.13 1.88
N GLU A 22 20.78 -0.96 1.95
CA GLU A 22 21.25 -1.68 0.76
C GLU A 22 20.12 -2.47 0.08
N ASN A 23 19.18 -3.00 0.88
CA ASN A 23 18.02 -3.71 0.37
C ASN A 23 16.98 -2.78 -0.29
N LEU A 24 16.86 -1.53 0.17
CA LEU A 24 15.89 -0.58 -0.38
C LEU A 24 16.32 0.00 -1.74
N GLN A 25 17.61 0.32 -1.92
CA GLN A 25 18.09 0.83 -3.20
C GLN A 25 18.13 -0.28 -4.27
N ALA A 26 18.43 -1.52 -3.90
CA ALA A 26 18.35 -2.67 -4.82
C ALA A 26 16.90 -2.99 -5.26
N ASN A 27 15.93 -2.88 -4.35
CA ASN A 27 14.51 -3.14 -4.65
C ASN A 27 13.86 -2.02 -5.48
N VAL A 28 14.28 -0.76 -5.30
CA VAL A 28 13.73 0.37 -6.06
C VAL A 28 14.35 0.47 -7.46
N LYS A 29 15.65 0.17 -7.60
CA LYS A 29 16.34 0.23 -8.90
C LYS A 29 15.95 -0.92 -9.84
N SER A 30 15.56 -2.08 -9.29
CA SER A 30 14.99 -3.20 -10.06
C SER A 30 13.54 -2.97 -10.47
N TRP A 31 12.78 -2.16 -9.72
CA TRP A 31 11.43 -1.71 -10.09
C TRP A 31 11.46 -0.69 -11.25
N LEU A 32 12.41 0.23 -11.26
CA LEU A 32 12.50 1.32 -12.25
C LEU A 32 13.14 0.94 -13.59
N SER A 33 13.81 -0.21 -13.69
CA SER A 33 14.49 -0.65 -14.93
C SER A 33 13.70 -1.65 -15.78
N ARG A 34 12.46 -1.99 -15.39
CA ARG A 34 11.55 -2.83 -16.21
C ARG A 34 10.35 -2.03 -16.71
N GLY A 35 10.62 -1.14 -17.66
CA GLY A 35 9.58 -0.66 -18.57
C GLY A 35 9.30 -1.74 -19.61
N GLY A 36 8.14 -2.37 -19.54
CA GLY A 36 7.63 -3.31 -20.54
C GLY A 36 7.31 -4.71 -20.02
N SER A 37 6.01 -5.01 -19.97
CA SER A 37 5.41 -6.36 -19.93
C SER A 37 5.48 -7.14 -18.59
N SER A 38 4.30 -7.54 -18.13
CA SER A 38 3.97 -8.22 -16.88
C SER A 38 4.51 -9.65 -16.73
N VAL A 39 5.15 -9.96 -15.59
CA VAL A 39 5.02 -11.22 -14.81
C VAL A 39 5.33 -10.92 -13.34
N PHE A 40 4.36 -11.12 -12.43
CA PHE A 40 4.53 -10.93 -10.98
C PHE A 40 5.02 -12.26 -10.36
N GLY A 41 6.33 -12.44 -10.25
CA GLY A 41 6.97 -13.64 -9.67
C GLY A 41 7.74 -13.32 -8.38
N TRP A 42 7.51 -14.12 -7.34
CA TRP A 42 8.30 -14.13 -6.10
C TRP A 42 9.60 -14.95 -6.32
N PRO A 43 10.70 -14.68 -5.59
CA PRO A 43 11.98 -15.33 -5.85
C PRO A 43 11.96 -16.80 -5.44
N SER A 44 12.05 -17.70 -6.43
CA SER A 44 12.47 -19.08 -6.22
C SER A 44 14.00 -19.15 -6.28
N ASN A 45 14.59 -19.69 -5.22
CA ASN A 45 16.01 -19.98 -5.12
C ASN A 45 16.39 -21.03 -6.17
N GLN A 46 17.07 -20.63 -7.25
CA GLN A 46 17.70 -21.56 -8.19
C GLN A 46 19.05 -21.02 -8.64
N SER A 47 20.10 -21.53 -7.99
CA SER A 47 21.46 -21.51 -8.51
C SER A 47 21.53 -22.52 -9.66
N GLY A 48 21.81 -22.07 -10.89
CA GLY A 48 21.97 -22.97 -12.02
C GLY A 48 22.22 -22.25 -13.34
N ALA A 49 23.50 -22.01 -13.62
CA ALA A 49 24.16 -21.93 -14.93
C ALA A 49 23.48 -21.19 -16.11
N LEU A 50 24.10 -20.05 -16.44
CA LEU A 50 24.43 -19.48 -17.77
C LEU A 50 23.84 -20.15 -19.03
N LEU A 51 23.28 -19.32 -19.93
CA LEU A 51 23.67 -19.24 -21.36
C LEU A 51 23.05 -17.98 -22.00
N GLU A 52 23.92 -17.10 -22.50
CA GLU A 52 23.64 -15.92 -23.35
C GLU A 52 23.02 -16.33 -24.71
N VAL A 53 22.06 -15.54 -25.20
CA VAL A 53 21.75 -15.45 -26.65
C VAL A 53 21.42 -13.98 -26.98
N PRO A 54 22.04 -13.38 -28.02
CA PRO A 54 22.02 -11.93 -28.25
C PRO A 54 20.74 -11.40 -28.94
N LEU A 55 20.53 -10.10 -28.76
CA LEU A 55 19.53 -9.26 -29.39
C LEU A 55 19.71 -9.19 -30.92
N THR A 56 18.67 -9.49 -31.69
CA THR A 56 18.56 -9.06 -33.10
C THR A 56 17.27 -8.27 -33.30
N SER A 57 17.45 -6.97 -33.52
CA SER A 57 16.43 -6.07 -34.03
C SER A 57 16.18 -6.39 -35.51
N GLN A 58 15.01 -6.91 -35.86
CA GLN A 58 14.53 -6.89 -37.24
C GLN A 58 13.10 -6.32 -37.30
N THR A 59 13.03 -5.11 -37.82
CA THR A 59 11.84 -4.51 -38.39
C THR A 59 11.44 -5.30 -39.63
N GLN A 60 10.33 -6.02 -39.60
CA GLN A 60 9.64 -6.47 -40.81
C GLN A 60 8.14 -6.20 -40.68
N ALA A 61 7.69 -5.18 -41.41
CA ALA A 61 6.30 -5.01 -41.76
C ALA A 61 5.91 -6.12 -42.73
N ALA A 62 5.06 -7.06 -42.28
CA ALA A 62 4.42 -8.04 -43.13
C ALA A 62 2.90 -7.89 -42.97
N SER A 63 2.29 -7.27 -43.98
CA SER A 63 0.85 -7.25 -44.19
C SER A 63 0.40 -8.66 -44.59
N VAL A 64 -0.20 -9.41 -43.67
CA VAL A 64 -0.89 -10.67 -43.98
C VAL A 64 -2.37 -10.46 -43.77
N THR A 65 -3.08 -10.33 -44.89
CA THR A 65 -4.53 -10.42 -44.97
C THR A 65 -4.91 -11.89 -44.82
N GLY A 66 -5.43 -12.28 -43.65
CA GLY A 66 -5.86 -13.64 -43.35
C GLY A 66 -6.85 -13.65 -42.19
N SER A 67 -8.05 -14.15 -42.47
CA SER A 67 -9.22 -14.19 -41.60
C SER A 67 -8.99 -14.87 -40.24
N GLY A 68 -9.52 -14.25 -39.18
CA GLY A 68 -9.91 -14.93 -37.92
C GLY A 68 -8.82 -15.06 -36.87
N ASN A 69 -8.62 -13.99 -36.08
CA ASN A 69 -8.38 -13.99 -34.62
C ASN A 69 -7.76 -12.64 -34.25
N SER A 70 -8.62 -11.67 -33.95
CA SER A 70 -8.17 -10.47 -33.25
C SER A 70 -7.45 -10.91 -31.97
N PRO A 71 -6.23 -10.41 -31.67
CA PRO A 71 -5.68 -10.57 -30.33
C PRO A 71 -6.65 -9.89 -29.39
N VAL A 72 -7.41 -10.70 -28.63
CA VAL A 72 -8.24 -10.20 -27.54
C VAL A 72 -7.26 -9.51 -26.60
N SER A 73 -7.20 -8.18 -26.66
CA SER A 73 -6.59 -7.39 -25.60
C SER A 73 -7.41 -7.69 -24.36
N VAL A 74 -6.95 -8.66 -23.57
CA VAL A 74 -7.47 -8.91 -22.24
C VAL A 74 -7.03 -7.70 -21.44
N LEU A 75 -7.89 -6.67 -21.41
CA LEU A 75 -7.74 -5.55 -20.50
C LEU A 75 -7.48 -6.14 -19.12
N PRO A 76 -6.46 -5.68 -18.37
CA PRO A 76 -6.21 -6.18 -17.03
C PRO A 76 -7.48 -5.98 -16.21
N THR A 77 -8.15 -7.08 -15.89
CA THR A 77 -9.33 -7.06 -15.03
C THR A 77 -8.89 -6.48 -13.69
N LEU A 78 -9.46 -5.33 -13.33
CA LEU A 78 -9.31 -4.72 -12.01
C LEU A 78 -9.51 -5.83 -10.97
N THR A 79 -8.43 -6.17 -10.28
CA THR A 79 -8.40 -7.35 -9.42
C THR A 79 -9.09 -7.01 -8.11
N GLY A 80 -10.28 -7.57 -7.89
CA GLY A 80 -11.07 -7.35 -6.69
C GLY A 80 -12.57 -7.19 -7.02
N PRO A 81 -13.43 -7.16 -5.99
CA PRO A 81 -14.86 -6.92 -6.19
C PRO A 81 -15.07 -5.55 -6.84
N ALA A 82 -15.90 -5.48 -7.88
CA ALA A 82 -16.28 -4.23 -8.54
C ALA A 82 -16.79 -3.21 -7.50
N SER A 83 -16.16 -2.03 -7.48
CA SER A 83 -16.47 -0.89 -6.60
C SER A 83 -16.78 -1.28 -5.15
N SER A 84 -15.73 -1.47 -4.35
CA SER A 84 -15.93 -1.82 -2.94
C SER A 84 -16.20 -0.58 -2.09
N ASP A 85 -17.42 -0.51 -1.53
CA ASP A 85 -17.78 0.46 -0.49
C ASP A 85 -16.84 0.34 0.73
N LEU A 86 -16.46 1.47 1.32
CA LEU A 86 -15.53 1.54 2.45
C LEU A 86 -16.07 0.75 3.67
N ARG A 87 -17.38 0.78 3.93
CA ARG A 87 -17.97 -0.03 5.02
C ARG A 87 -17.78 -1.52 4.78
N THR A 88 -17.82 -1.96 3.52
CA THR A 88 -17.62 -3.37 3.17
C THR A 88 -16.16 -3.78 3.29
N LEU A 89 -15.22 -2.88 3.00
CA LEU A 89 -13.78 -3.14 3.11
C LEU A 89 -13.30 -3.14 4.57
N PHE A 90 -13.81 -2.25 5.41
CA PHE A 90 -13.28 -2.05 6.76
C PHE A 90 -14.14 -2.69 7.86
N ARG A 91 -15.05 -3.62 7.53
CA ARG A 91 -15.85 -4.33 8.53
C ARG A 91 -15.04 -5.38 9.30
N PHE A 92 -15.31 -5.47 10.60
CA PHE A 92 -14.70 -6.47 11.48
C PHE A 92 -15.44 -7.82 11.46
N ASP A 93 -16.67 -7.85 10.98
CA ASP A 93 -17.49 -9.06 10.89
C ASP A 93 -17.25 -9.76 9.55
N VAL A 94 -16.06 -10.34 9.40
CA VAL A 94 -15.65 -11.15 8.24
C VAL A 94 -14.89 -12.38 8.73
N SER A 95 -14.91 -13.45 7.94
CA SER A 95 -14.17 -14.69 8.22
C SER A 95 -13.03 -14.88 7.22
N PRO A 96 -12.02 -15.70 7.55
CA PRO A 96 -10.96 -16.05 6.60
C PRO A 96 -11.51 -16.60 5.28
N ARG A 97 -12.54 -17.45 5.38
CA ARG A 97 -13.23 -18.03 4.22
C ARG A 97 -13.83 -16.96 3.30
N TRP A 98 -14.54 -15.99 3.88
CA TRP A 98 -15.11 -14.88 3.12
C TRP A 98 -14.02 -14.10 2.37
N VAL A 99 -12.83 -13.91 2.97
CA VAL A 99 -11.71 -13.26 2.29
C VAL A 99 -11.20 -14.11 1.12
N THR A 100 -11.02 -15.41 1.31
CA THR A 100 -10.54 -16.28 0.23
C THR A 100 -11.54 -16.46 -0.91
N GLU A 101 -12.84 -16.34 -0.64
CA GLU A 101 -13.89 -16.45 -1.66
C GLU A 101 -14.10 -15.13 -2.42
N ARG A 102 -13.94 -13.99 -1.75
CA ARG A 102 -14.23 -12.67 -2.33
C ARG A 102 -13.07 -12.10 -3.16
N TRP A 103 -11.82 -12.45 -2.83
CA TRP A 103 -10.65 -11.95 -3.54
C TRP A 103 -9.96 -13.07 -4.33
N SER A 104 -9.70 -12.80 -5.61
CA SER A 104 -8.99 -13.75 -6.48
C SER A 104 -7.52 -13.97 -6.10
N ARG A 105 -6.95 -13.06 -5.31
CA ARG A 105 -5.58 -13.16 -4.80
C ARG A 105 -5.54 -12.77 -3.33
N VAL A 106 -5.04 -13.69 -2.50
CA VAL A 106 -4.82 -13.51 -1.07
C VAL A 106 -3.40 -13.94 -0.75
N SER A 107 -2.71 -13.18 0.08
CA SER A 107 -1.40 -13.55 0.63
C SER A 107 -1.50 -13.67 2.14
N THR A 108 -0.85 -14.68 2.70
CA THR A 108 -0.78 -14.86 4.14
C THR A 108 0.37 -14.02 4.72
N VAL A 109 0.15 -13.43 5.88
CA VAL A 109 1.12 -12.61 6.62
C VAL A 109 1.04 -13.04 8.08
N ARG A 110 2.16 -13.24 8.75
CA ARG A 110 2.16 -13.40 10.21
C ARG A 110 2.03 -12.03 10.85
N GLY A 111 0.98 -11.83 11.65
CA GLY A 111 0.78 -10.60 12.43
C GLY A 111 1.59 -10.61 13.72
N GLU A 112 1.57 -9.45 14.40
CA GLU A 112 1.98 -9.31 15.80
C GLU A 112 0.76 -8.82 16.60
N PRO A 113 0.22 -9.59 17.58
CA PRO A 113 0.57 -10.96 18.04
C PRO A 113 0.41 -12.03 16.94
N ASP A 114 0.67 -13.33 17.21
CA ASP A 114 0.56 -14.53 16.32
C ASP A 114 -0.81 -14.73 15.63
N TRP A 115 -1.33 -13.68 15.02
CA TRP A 115 -2.55 -13.60 14.27
C TRP A 115 -2.27 -13.98 12.83
N GLU A 116 -3.20 -14.70 12.25
CA GLU A 116 -3.17 -14.99 10.83
C GLU A 116 -3.62 -13.73 10.08
N GLY A 117 -2.72 -13.16 9.29
CA GLY A 117 -3.00 -12.02 8.41
C GLY A 117 -3.37 -12.50 7.02
N LEU A 118 -4.50 -12.06 6.48
CA LEU A 118 -4.86 -12.22 5.08
C LEU A 118 -4.80 -10.86 4.38
N ARG A 119 -3.84 -10.73 3.47
CA ARG A 119 -3.59 -9.51 2.68
C ARG A 119 -4.17 -9.64 1.28
N VAL A 120 -4.84 -8.60 0.83
CA VAL A 120 -5.48 -8.52 -0.48
C VAL A 120 -5.16 -7.18 -1.16
N PRO A 121 -5.00 -7.16 -2.49
CA PRO A 121 -4.96 -5.91 -3.24
C PRO A 121 -6.37 -5.29 -3.27
N VAL A 122 -6.44 -3.96 -3.13
CA VAL A 122 -7.69 -3.20 -3.15
C VAL A 122 -7.56 -2.01 -4.08
N VAL A 123 -8.55 -1.84 -4.95
CA VAL A 123 -8.80 -0.63 -5.72
C VAL A 123 -10.31 -0.36 -5.64
N THR A 124 -10.72 0.80 -5.12
CA THR A 124 -12.15 1.09 -4.91
C THR A 124 -12.85 1.65 -6.15
N GLY A 125 -12.07 2.18 -7.11
CA GLY A 125 -12.59 2.72 -8.35
C GLY A 125 -11.54 3.55 -9.09
N THR A 126 -12.00 4.52 -9.89
CA THR A 126 -11.19 5.39 -10.75
C THR A 126 -11.39 6.89 -10.46
N GLN A 127 -12.16 7.24 -9.42
CA GLN A 127 -12.36 8.62 -8.98
C GLN A 127 -11.14 9.14 -8.23
N PHE A 128 -11.03 10.47 -8.14
CA PHE A 128 -9.89 11.13 -7.49
C PHE A 128 -9.76 10.78 -5.99
N ASP A 129 -10.88 10.51 -5.33
CA ASP A 129 -11.00 10.12 -3.92
C ASP A 129 -11.04 8.59 -3.70
N ASP A 130 -10.82 7.79 -4.77
CA ASP A 130 -10.73 6.35 -4.63
C ASP A 130 -9.39 5.92 -4.03
N LEU A 131 -9.41 4.77 -3.37
CA LEU A 131 -8.26 4.17 -2.69
C LEU A 131 -7.65 3.10 -3.57
N ALA A 132 -6.31 3.07 -3.63
CA ALA A 132 -5.55 1.99 -4.23
C ALA A 132 -4.44 1.54 -3.28
N GLY A 133 -4.34 0.23 -3.02
CA GLY A 133 -3.33 -0.27 -2.10
C GLY A 133 -3.53 -1.73 -1.67
N SER A 134 -3.12 -2.01 -0.44
CA SER A 134 -3.21 -3.33 0.18
C SER A 134 -3.99 -3.24 1.49
N LEU A 135 -4.90 -4.19 1.67
CA LEU A 135 -5.72 -4.35 2.87
C LEU A 135 -5.34 -5.66 3.54
N THR A 136 -5.08 -5.65 4.84
CA THR A 136 -4.75 -6.86 5.61
C THR A 136 -5.75 -7.02 6.75
N TYR A 137 -6.40 -8.18 6.82
CA TYR A 137 -7.25 -8.58 7.94
C TYR A 137 -6.45 -9.52 8.84
N TYR A 138 -6.35 -9.20 10.13
CA TYR A 138 -5.68 -10.06 11.11
C TYR A 138 -6.71 -10.77 11.98
N PHE A 139 -6.64 -12.10 11.97
CA PHE A 139 -7.54 -13.00 12.67
C PHE A 139 -6.87 -13.61 13.89
N ASP A 140 -7.62 -13.69 14.99
CA ASP A 140 -7.21 -14.48 16.14
C ASP A 140 -7.43 -15.99 15.91
N ALA A 141 -7.05 -16.81 16.90
CA ALA A 141 -7.27 -18.26 16.88
C ALA A 141 -8.75 -18.69 16.78
N LYS A 142 -9.69 -17.77 17.01
CA LYS A 142 -11.15 -18.00 16.85
C LYS A 142 -11.65 -17.52 15.49
N HIS A 143 -10.75 -17.18 14.58
CA HIS A 143 -11.04 -16.63 13.25
C HIS A 143 -11.87 -15.33 13.29
N GLN A 144 -11.70 -14.53 14.35
CA GLN A 144 -12.32 -13.22 14.48
C GLN A 144 -11.32 -12.13 14.11
N VAL A 145 -11.76 -11.14 13.30
CA VAL A 145 -10.90 -9.99 12.97
C VAL A 145 -10.62 -9.18 14.23
N ARG A 146 -9.33 -8.99 14.52
CA ARG A 146 -8.83 -8.14 15.61
C ARG A 146 -8.27 -6.82 15.12
N ARG A 147 -7.64 -6.83 13.94
CA ARG A 147 -7.03 -5.66 13.32
C ARG A 147 -7.28 -5.67 11.83
N ILE A 148 -7.47 -4.48 11.26
CA ILE A 148 -7.48 -4.24 9.83
C ILE A 148 -6.42 -3.17 9.56
N THR A 149 -5.51 -3.44 8.65
CA THR A 149 -4.57 -2.42 8.17
C THR A 149 -4.75 -2.15 6.70
N PHE A 150 -4.67 -0.88 6.31
CA PHE A 150 -4.63 -0.47 4.91
C PHE A 150 -3.42 0.40 4.68
N HIS A 151 -2.67 0.05 3.64
CA HIS A 151 -1.53 0.80 3.16
C HIS A 151 -1.76 1.08 1.68
N GLY A 152 -1.84 2.35 1.32
CA GLY A 152 -2.18 2.72 -0.05
C GLY A 152 -2.09 4.21 -0.29
N VAL A 153 -2.74 4.62 -1.37
CA VAL A 153 -2.74 5.99 -1.85
C VAL A 153 -4.12 6.45 -2.27
N THR A 154 -4.30 7.76 -2.29
CA THR A 154 -5.47 8.43 -2.86
C THR A 154 -5.10 9.82 -3.39
N GLY A 155 -5.97 10.40 -4.21
CA GLY A 155 -5.86 11.81 -4.62
C GLY A 155 -6.49 12.76 -3.60
N ASP A 156 -7.51 12.31 -2.88
CA ASP A 156 -8.29 13.10 -1.92
C ASP A 156 -8.76 12.24 -0.75
N GLU A 157 -8.37 12.62 0.46
CA GLU A 157 -8.65 11.88 1.69
C GLU A 157 -10.06 12.12 2.26
N ARG A 158 -10.80 13.15 1.81
CA ARG A 158 -12.01 13.63 2.51
C ARG A 158 -13.06 12.54 2.69
N LYS A 159 -13.26 11.68 1.68
CA LYS A 159 -14.18 10.54 1.76
C LYS A 159 -13.75 9.53 2.81
N LEU A 160 -12.46 9.20 2.86
CA LEU A 160 -11.90 8.28 3.85
C LEU A 160 -11.96 8.87 5.27
N VAL A 161 -11.55 10.14 5.44
CA VAL A 161 -11.60 10.84 6.73
C VAL A 161 -13.03 10.88 7.27
N THR A 162 -13.98 11.28 6.43
CA THR A 162 -15.41 11.31 6.80
C THR A 162 -15.88 9.93 7.25
N PHE A 163 -15.52 8.89 6.49
CA PHE A 163 -15.86 7.51 6.84
C PHE A 163 -15.29 7.09 8.20
N VAL A 164 -13.99 7.32 8.46
CA VAL A 164 -13.39 6.86 9.72
C VAL A 164 -13.86 7.66 10.93
N SER A 165 -14.15 8.95 10.75
CA SER A 165 -14.71 9.79 11.80
C SER A 165 -16.13 9.36 12.16
N GLN A 166 -16.96 9.04 11.16
CA GLN A 166 -18.35 8.62 11.40
C GLN A 166 -18.47 7.19 11.92
N VAL A 167 -17.63 6.27 11.44
CA VAL A 167 -17.79 4.84 11.71
C VAL A 167 -16.95 4.38 12.90
N TYR A 168 -15.78 4.98 13.13
CA TYR A 168 -14.85 4.57 14.19
C TYR A 168 -14.57 5.68 15.22
N ASP A 169 -15.34 6.79 15.22
CA ASP A 169 -15.15 7.98 16.08
C ASP A 169 -13.69 8.51 16.05
N MET A 170 -13.03 8.39 14.90
CA MET A 170 -11.67 8.90 14.74
C MET A 170 -11.69 10.41 14.60
N LYS A 171 -10.97 11.09 15.49
CA LYS A 171 -10.91 12.55 15.52
C LYS A 171 -9.53 13.02 15.06
N PRO A 172 -9.46 14.16 14.34
CA PRO A 172 -8.17 14.76 14.03
C PRO A 172 -7.44 15.02 15.34
N ASP A 173 -6.15 14.70 15.37
CA ASP A 173 -5.30 15.08 16.48
C ASP A 173 -5.05 16.59 16.38
N SER A 174 -5.50 17.33 17.39
CA SER A 174 -5.49 18.81 17.43
C SER A 174 -4.13 19.42 17.17
N ASP A 175 -3.08 18.66 17.47
CA ASP A 175 -1.72 19.15 17.54
C ASP A 175 -0.91 18.80 16.27
N LEU A 176 -1.51 18.09 15.29
CA LEU A 176 -0.79 17.54 14.11
C LEU A 176 -1.38 17.99 12.77
N ALA A 177 -1.90 19.22 12.74
CA ALA A 177 -2.37 19.89 11.52
C ALA A 177 -3.33 19.04 10.65
N GLY A 178 -4.09 18.13 11.26
CA GLY A 178 -5.06 17.27 10.57
C GLY A 178 -4.48 16.08 9.79
N SER A 179 -3.16 15.88 9.78
CA SER A 179 -2.52 14.73 9.08
C SER A 179 -2.73 13.40 9.79
N LEU A 180 -3.17 13.43 11.05
CA LEU A 180 -3.36 12.25 11.89
C LEU A 180 -4.75 12.26 12.52
N HIS A 181 -5.47 11.15 12.40
CA HIS A 181 -6.74 10.94 13.07
C HIS A 181 -6.64 9.71 13.97
N ILE A 182 -7.18 9.81 15.17
CA ILE A 182 -7.00 8.81 16.22
C ILE A 182 -8.37 8.49 16.84
N ALA A 183 -8.67 7.19 16.97
CA ALA A 183 -9.70 6.72 17.89
C ALA A 183 -9.06 6.39 19.23
N ARG A 184 -9.72 6.75 20.33
CA ARG A 184 -9.25 6.47 21.68
C ARG A 184 -10.30 5.65 22.44
N TRP A 185 -9.84 4.69 23.23
CA TRP A 185 -10.66 3.94 24.17
C TRP A 185 -10.04 4.07 25.57
N ASN A 186 -10.81 4.54 26.55
CA ASN A 186 -10.31 4.83 27.90
C ASN A 186 -9.02 5.69 27.89
N GLY A 187 -8.96 6.69 27.01
CA GLY A 187 -7.81 7.59 26.84
C GLY A 187 -6.62 7.01 26.05
N GLN A 188 -6.59 5.71 25.79
CA GLN A 188 -5.52 5.06 25.03
C GLN A 188 -5.82 5.06 23.53
N PRO A 189 -4.84 5.37 22.66
CA PRO A 189 -5.04 5.32 21.22
C PRO A 189 -5.23 3.86 20.77
N THR A 190 -6.35 3.58 20.12
CA THR A 190 -6.68 2.23 19.65
C THR A 190 -6.61 2.09 18.14
N SER A 191 -6.90 3.14 17.38
CA SER A 191 -6.84 3.12 15.91
C SER A 191 -6.23 4.42 15.41
N VAL A 192 -5.56 4.38 14.26
CA VAL A 192 -4.86 5.53 13.70
C VAL A 192 -5.02 5.58 12.18
N LEU A 193 -5.22 6.79 11.66
CA LEU A 193 -5.19 7.11 10.24
C LEU A 193 -4.15 8.20 10.09
N ARG A 194 -3.09 7.92 9.35
CA ARG A 194 -2.11 8.91 8.89
C ARG A 194 -2.35 9.19 7.42
N VAL A 195 -2.47 10.46 7.10
CA VAL A 195 -2.52 11.02 5.76
C VAL A 195 -1.27 11.88 5.57
N ALA A 196 -0.44 11.53 4.61
CA ALA A 196 0.77 12.27 4.28
C ALA A 196 0.83 12.56 2.78
N LEU A 197 1.49 13.64 2.38
CA LEU A 197 1.81 13.85 0.97
C LEU A 197 2.78 12.76 0.51
N ALA A 198 2.57 12.25 -0.71
CA ALA A 198 3.52 11.37 -1.35
C ALA A 198 4.88 12.09 -1.51
N PRO A 199 6.02 11.39 -1.33
CA PRO A 199 7.34 12.01 -1.46
C PRO A 199 7.59 12.71 -2.80
N VAL A 200 6.90 12.25 -3.86
CA VAL A 200 6.94 12.85 -5.18
C VAL A 200 5.52 12.94 -5.73
N ILE A 201 5.05 14.16 -5.95
CA ILE A 201 3.75 14.42 -6.59
C ILE A 201 3.98 14.56 -8.09
N ARG A 202 3.30 13.72 -8.89
CA ARG A 202 3.36 13.79 -10.35
C ARG A 202 2.02 14.25 -10.90
N SER A 203 2.04 15.15 -11.88
CA SER A 203 0.83 15.63 -12.54
C SER A 203 0.08 14.52 -13.29
N ASN A 204 0.79 13.51 -13.78
CA ASN A 204 0.22 12.35 -14.49
C ASN A 204 -0.27 11.22 -13.57
N MET A 205 -0.19 11.38 -12.24
CA MET A 205 -0.68 10.40 -11.26
C MET A 205 -1.54 11.09 -10.19
N PRO A 206 -2.71 11.63 -10.56
CA PRO A 206 -3.54 12.39 -9.63
C PRO A 206 -4.06 11.55 -8.46
N HIS A 207 -4.25 10.24 -8.63
CA HIS A 207 -4.75 9.33 -7.59
C HIS A 207 -3.68 8.90 -6.57
N SER A 208 -2.46 9.45 -6.63
CA SER A 208 -1.33 9.04 -5.78
C SER A 208 -0.63 10.23 -5.13
N ARG A 209 -1.39 11.27 -4.81
CA ARG A 209 -0.89 12.48 -4.15
C ARG A 209 -0.72 12.29 -2.66
N LEU A 210 -1.53 11.44 -2.06
CA LEU A 210 -1.57 11.19 -0.63
C LEU A 210 -1.25 9.72 -0.36
N GLU A 211 -0.36 9.50 0.59
CA GLU A 211 -0.10 8.21 1.20
C GLU A 211 -0.99 8.02 2.43
N ILE A 212 -1.63 6.86 2.49
CA ILE A 212 -2.56 6.47 3.54
C ILE A 212 -1.97 5.29 4.30
N LEU A 213 -1.87 5.46 5.62
CA LEU A 213 -1.65 4.39 6.57
C LEU A 213 -2.83 4.38 7.54
N LEU A 214 -3.63 3.32 7.47
CA LEU A 214 -4.78 3.14 8.34
C LEU A 214 -4.59 1.85 9.14
N GLU A 215 -4.72 1.95 10.45
CA GLU A 215 -4.86 0.82 11.34
C GLU A 215 -6.15 0.97 12.14
N LEU A 216 -7.05 0.02 11.97
CA LEU A 216 -8.28 -0.11 12.72
C LEU A 216 -8.20 -1.32 13.61
N ASN A 217 -8.58 -1.14 14.85
CA ASN A 217 -8.58 -2.23 15.81
C ASN A 217 -9.93 -2.40 16.48
N ARG A 218 -10.28 -3.65 16.75
CA ARG A 218 -11.53 -3.95 17.45
C ARG A 218 -11.38 -3.51 18.90
N PRO A 219 -12.19 -2.56 19.40
CA PRO A 219 -12.10 -2.11 20.78
C PRO A 219 -12.46 -3.30 21.70
N SER A 220 -11.44 -3.85 22.34
CA SER A 220 -11.54 -4.98 23.27
C SER A 220 -10.47 -4.84 24.34
N VAL A 221 -10.69 -5.49 25.48
CA VAL A 221 -9.78 -5.42 26.64
C VAL A 221 -8.39 -5.89 26.23
N GLY A 222 -7.36 -5.08 26.50
CA GLY A 222 -5.95 -5.41 26.21
C GLY A 222 -5.49 -5.08 24.79
N PHE A 223 -6.32 -4.42 23.97
CA PHE A 223 -5.92 -4.04 22.63
C PHE A 223 -4.92 -2.85 22.63
N ARG A 224 -3.85 -2.94 21.84
CA ARG A 224 -2.86 -1.88 21.61
C ARG A 224 -2.55 -1.74 20.13
N LEU A 225 -2.24 -0.52 19.69
CA LEU A 225 -1.72 -0.26 18.35
C LEU A 225 -0.54 -1.18 18.02
N SER A 226 -0.37 -1.49 16.74
CA SER A 226 0.83 -2.18 16.28
C SER A 226 2.08 -1.39 16.64
N SER A 227 3.22 -2.08 16.73
CA SER A 227 4.53 -1.49 16.94
C SER A 227 4.83 -0.38 15.92
N GLN A 228 4.45 -0.59 14.65
CA GLN A 228 4.56 0.41 13.59
C GLN A 228 3.71 1.65 13.87
N SER A 229 2.42 1.50 14.17
CA SER A 229 1.54 2.62 14.44
C SER A 229 1.91 3.38 15.72
N ASP A 230 2.38 2.66 16.73
CA ASP A 230 2.89 3.28 17.95
C ASP A 230 4.16 4.09 17.68
N SER A 231 5.10 3.59 16.88
CA SER A 231 6.30 4.35 16.48
C SER A 231 5.95 5.61 15.70
N ILE A 232 4.93 5.57 14.83
CA ILE A 232 4.44 6.75 14.10
C ILE A 232 3.91 7.77 15.09
N LEU A 233 3.10 7.34 16.06
CA LEU A 233 2.60 8.23 17.11
C LEU A 233 3.71 8.83 17.98
N GLN A 234 4.70 8.01 18.36
CA GLN A 234 5.84 8.46 19.17
C GLN A 234 6.68 9.49 18.42
N GLN A 235 7.09 9.18 17.19
CA GLN A 235 7.86 10.09 16.34
C GLN A 235 7.13 11.42 16.13
N HIS A 236 5.82 11.39 15.92
CA HIS A 236 5.02 12.61 15.78
C HIS A 236 4.90 13.41 17.08
N ARG A 237 4.91 12.78 18.26
CA ARG A 237 4.93 13.47 19.56
C ARG A 237 6.30 14.10 19.83
N GLU A 238 7.38 13.39 19.51
CA GLU A 238 8.75 13.87 19.68
C GLU A 238 9.03 15.11 18.81
N ASN A 239 8.55 15.13 17.58
CA ASN A 239 8.66 16.28 16.69
C ASN A 239 7.91 17.54 17.18
N ARG A 240 7.09 17.45 18.25
CA ARG A 240 6.46 18.61 18.90
C ARG A 240 7.33 19.25 19.99
N GLY A 241 8.39 18.58 20.42
CA GLY A 241 9.17 18.96 21.60
C GLY A 241 10.23 20.06 21.37
N TRP A 242 10.18 20.78 20.25
CA TRP A 242 11.12 21.86 19.89
C TRP A 242 10.38 23.16 19.59
#